data_AF-A0A2T5GIN8-F1
#
_entry.id   AF-A0A2T5GIN8-F1
#
_cell.length_a   1.000
_cell.length_b   1.000
_cell.length_c   1.000
_cell.angle_alpha   90.00
_cell.angle_beta   90.00
_cell.angle_gamma   90.00
#
_symmetry.space_group_name_H-M   'P 1'
#
loop_
_entity.id
_entity.type
_entity.pdbx_description
1 polymer ?
#
loop_
_entity_poly.entity_id
_entity_poly.type
_entity_poly.pdbx_seq_one_letter_code
_entity_poly.pdbx_strand_id
1 'polypeptide(L)'
;MIRALHRWPGLLALALVTILGLSGAALSVFPAAERIAAPQAEAGLTVAALADRIQAVYPGVEQIRRSPSGRITAYWFDQGAPGAAVINPATGEGVASADPNQAERWLTNLHRSLFLGDGGRIAMAAGAAAMLILSLSGATLVARRVGGWRRWFSPLRGPLAGRLHVEIARIAVIGLVLSSTTALWMTASTFDLLPDGGVLPADPTEVSGEIGFALDQMATLLQTPVAELR
;
A
#
# COMPACT_ATOMS: atom_id res chain seq x y z
N MET A 1 37.63 -6.78 6.87
CA MET A 1 36.48 -7.65 7.19
C MET A 1 35.15 -7.09 6.66
N ILE A 2 34.78 -5.84 6.98
CA ILE A 2 33.48 -5.25 6.57
C ILE A 2 33.17 -5.33 5.06
N ARG A 3 34.17 -5.13 4.18
CA ARG A 3 33.96 -5.21 2.71
C ARG A 3 33.54 -6.61 2.22
N ALA A 4 34.10 -7.67 2.80
CA ALA A 4 33.76 -9.04 2.43
C ALA A 4 32.35 -9.41 2.92
N LEU A 5 32.01 -8.97 4.13
CA LEU A 5 30.69 -9.15 4.74
C LEU A 5 29.59 -8.35 4.02
N HIS A 6 29.93 -7.27 3.31
CA HIS A 6 28.98 -6.53 2.49
C HIS A 6 28.80 -7.16 1.10
N ARG A 7 29.88 -7.66 0.48
CA ARG A 7 29.87 -8.14 -0.91
C ARG A 7 28.94 -9.33 -1.14
N TRP A 8 29.07 -10.39 -0.35
CA TRP A 8 28.33 -11.64 -0.60
C TRP A 8 26.84 -11.53 -0.30
N PRO A 9 26.42 -11.02 0.88
CA PRO A 9 25.01 -10.75 1.15
C PRO A 9 24.44 -9.72 0.17
N GLY A 10 25.25 -8.74 -0.27
CA GLY A 10 24.87 -7.75 -1.28
C GLY A 10 24.40 -8.35 -2.62
N LEU A 11 24.96 -9.49 -3.05
CA LEU A 11 24.53 -10.15 -4.29
C LEU A 11 23.16 -10.83 -4.14
N LEU A 12 22.91 -11.48 -2.99
CA LEU A 12 21.60 -12.06 -2.69
C LEU A 12 20.54 -10.96 -2.56
N ALA A 13 20.90 -9.89 -1.84
CA ALA A 13 20.11 -8.69 -1.71
C ALA A 13 19.74 -8.07 -3.07
N LEU A 14 20.70 -7.99 -4.01
CA LEU A 14 20.46 -7.47 -5.35
C LEU A 14 19.39 -8.28 -6.09
N ALA A 15 19.44 -9.61 -6.03
CA ALA A 15 18.44 -10.46 -6.67
C ALA A 15 17.04 -10.20 -6.09
N LEU A 16 16.92 -10.19 -4.75
CA LEU A 16 15.68 -9.91 -4.06
C LEU A 16 15.13 -8.51 -4.40
N VAL A 17 15.94 -7.47 -4.28
CA VAL A 17 15.55 -6.09 -4.59
C VAL A 17 15.14 -5.93 -6.05
N THR A 18 15.77 -6.65 -6.98
CA THR A 18 15.37 -6.60 -8.39
C THR A 18 13.97 -7.15 -8.58
N ILE A 19 13.66 -8.32 -8.01
CA ILE A 19 12.31 -8.92 -8.07
C ILE A 19 11.29 -8.00 -7.43
N LEU A 20 11.60 -7.43 -6.26
CA LEU A 20 10.69 -6.56 -5.52
C LEU A 20 10.51 -5.19 -6.17
N GLY A 21 11.57 -4.62 -6.70
CA GLY A 21 11.54 -3.35 -7.43
C GLY A 21 10.71 -3.46 -8.70
N LEU A 22 10.87 -4.54 -9.48
CA LEU A 22 10.09 -4.78 -10.69
C LEU A 22 8.62 -5.09 -10.38
N SER A 23 8.35 -5.95 -9.41
CA SER A 23 6.96 -6.24 -8.99
C SER A 23 6.28 -5.02 -8.38
N GLY A 24 6.97 -4.22 -7.57
CA GLY A 24 6.45 -2.96 -7.01
C GLY A 24 6.18 -1.91 -8.08
N ALA A 25 7.09 -1.77 -9.06
CA ALA A 25 6.88 -0.90 -10.21
C ALA A 25 5.65 -1.32 -11.03
N ALA A 26 5.48 -2.62 -11.28
CA ALA A 26 4.30 -3.14 -11.95
C ALA A 26 3.02 -2.90 -11.12
N LEU A 27 3.07 -3.12 -9.80
CA LEU A 27 1.94 -2.88 -8.91
C LEU A 27 1.52 -1.40 -8.84
N SER A 28 2.46 -0.47 -9.01
CA SER A 28 2.17 0.97 -8.99
C SER A 28 1.24 1.43 -10.12
N VAL A 29 1.10 0.64 -11.19
CA VAL A 29 0.23 0.94 -12.33
C VAL A 29 -1.25 0.77 -11.99
N PHE A 30 -1.62 -0.22 -11.15
CA PHE A 30 -3.02 -0.52 -10.89
C PHE A 30 -3.78 0.62 -10.21
N PRO A 31 -3.29 1.24 -9.10
CA PRO A 31 -4.00 2.37 -8.49
C PRO A 31 -4.09 3.59 -9.41
N ALA A 32 -3.08 3.82 -10.27
CA ALA A 32 -3.09 4.91 -11.24
C ALA A 32 -4.13 4.66 -12.34
N ALA A 33 -4.18 3.44 -12.89
CA ALA A 33 -5.19 3.05 -13.86
C ALA A 33 -6.60 3.08 -13.26
N GLU A 34 -6.76 2.61 -12.02
CA GLU A 34 -8.01 2.65 -11.27
C GLU A 34 -8.52 4.08 -11.12
N ARG A 35 -7.66 5.04 -10.75
CA ARG A 35 -8.02 6.46 -10.64
C ARG A 35 -8.54 7.04 -11.95
N ILE A 36 -8.00 6.62 -13.08
CA ILE A 36 -8.38 7.10 -14.42
C ILE A 36 -9.71 6.47 -14.86
N ALA A 37 -9.91 5.18 -14.56
CA ALA A 37 -11.06 4.42 -15.05
C ALA A 37 -12.29 4.49 -14.14
N ALA A 38 -12.11 4.70 -12.82
CA ALA A 38 -13.21 4.66 -11.86
C ALA A 38 -14.14 5.88 -12.01
N PRO A 39 -15.47 5.68 -12.05
CA PRO A 39 -16.44 6.77 -11.95
C PRO A 39 -16.18 7.61 -10.70
N GLN A 40 -16.02 8.92 -10.89
CA GLN A 40 -15.75 9.84 -9.79
C GLN A 40 -17.05 10.42 -9.25
N ALA A 41 -17.11 10.61 -7.94
CA ALA A 41 -18.22 11.31 -7.30
C ALA A 41 -18.25 12.77 -7.73
N GLU A 42 -19.45 13.29 -8.00
CA GLU A 42 -19.66 14.70 -8.27
C GLU A 42 -19.26 15.56 -7.05
N ALA A 43 -18.82 16.79 -7.32
CA ALA A 43 -18.44 17.70 -6.25
C ALA A 43 -19.65 18.01 -5.36
N GLY A 44 -19.48 17.85 -4.05
CA GLY A 44 -20.54 18.10 -3.06
C GLY A 44 -21.53 16.94 -2.88
N LEU A 45 -21.34 15.78 -3.53
CA LEU A 45 -22.11 14.58 -3.21
C LEU A 45 -21.88 14.20 -1.75
N THR A 46 -22.97 14.08 -0.99
CA THR A 46 -22.94 13.69 0.43
C THR A 46 -22.94 12.17 0.55
N VAL A 47 -22.40 11.66 1.66
CA VAL A 47 -22.38 10.21 1.92
C VAL A 47 -23.81 9.66 2.03
N ALA A 48 -24.75 10.43 2.60
CA ALA A 48 -26.16 10.06 2.65
C ALA A 48 -26.74 9.83 1.24
N ALA A 49 -26.61 10.82 0.36
CA ALA A 49 -27.14 10.72 -1.00
C ALA A 49 -26.51 9.58 -1.82
N LEU A 50 -25.21 9.32 -1.61
CA LEU A 50 -24.55 8.16 -2.20
C LEU A 50 -25.13 6.85 -1.67
N ALA A 51 -25.30 6.75 -0.35
CA ALA A 51 -25.80 5.55 0.29
C ALA A 51 -27.25 5.24 -0.11
N ASP A 52 -28.12 6.26 -0.20
CA ASP A 52 -29.50 6.09 -0.69
C ASP A 52 -29.55 5.56 -2.12
N ARG A 53 -28.72 6.11 -3.02
CA ARG A 53 -28.62 5.63 -4.41
C ARG A 53 -28.18 4.17 -4.46
N ILE A 54 -27.19 3.78 -3.66
CA ILE A 54 -26.70 2.40 -3.60
C ILE A 54 -27.76 1.49 -2.99
N GLN A 55 -28.41 1.89 -1.90
CA GLN A 55 -29.44 1.09 -1.22
C GLN A 55 -30.67 0.86 -2.11
N ALA A 56 -31.02 1.83 -2.97
CA ALA A 56 -32.09 1.66 -3.94
C ALA A 56 -31.82 0.54 -4.97
N VAL A 57 -30.54 0.31 -5.32
CA VAL A 57 -30.12 -0.76 -6.24
C VAL A 57 -29.80 -2.06 -5.50
N TYR A 58 -29.18 -1.95 -4.32
CA TYR A 58 -28.72 -3.05 -3.48
C TYR A 58 -29.29 -2.91 -2.06
N PRO A 59 -30.54 -3.35 -1.82
CA PRO A 59 -31.19 -3.18 -0.51
C PRO A 59 -30.43 -3.83 0.66
N GLY A 60 -29.64 -4.87 0.40
CA GLY A 60 -28.80 -5.56 1.38
C GLY A 60 -27.38 -5.01 1.53
N VAL A 61 -27.12 -3.76 1.12
CA VAL A 61 -25.80 -3.13 1.28
C VAL A 61 -25.41 -3.01 2.75
N GLU A 62 -24.21 -3.46 3.09
CA GLU A 62 -23.69 -3.44 4.46
C GLU A 62 -22.47 -2.52 4.60
N GLN A 63 -21.68 -2.38 3.53
CA GLN A 63 -20.49 -1.55 3.55
C GLN A 63 -20.31 -0.80 2.23
N ILE A 64 -20.08 0.50 2.33
CA ILE A 64 -19.63 1.35 1.23
C ILE A 64 -18.22 1.81 1.57
N ARG A 65 -17.27 1.56 0.68
CA ARG A 65 -15.86 1.93 0.86
C ARG A 65 -15.40 2.82 -0.28
N ARG A 66 -14.65 3.86 0.06
CA ARG A 66 -13.95 4.68 -0.92
C ARG A 66 -12.45 4.40 -0.86
N SER A 67 -11.86 3.98 -1.97
CA SER A 67 -10.41 3.80 -2.05
C SER A 67 -9.68 5.14 -2.21
N PRO A 68 -8.36 5.22 -1.93
CA PRO A 68 -7.57 6.43 -2.18
C PRO A 68 -7.60 6.92 -3.64
N SER A 69 -7.89 6.03 -4.59
CA SER A 69 -8.02 6.40 -6.01
C SER A 69 -9.29 7.25 -6.27
N GLY A 70 -10.26 7.21 -5.34
CA GLY A 70 -11.60 7.77 -5.49
C GLY A 70 -12.65 6.73 -5.87
N ARG A 71 -12.25 5.49 -6.19
CA ARG A 71 -13.15 4.38 -6.50
C ARG A 71 -14.06 4.07 -5.32
N ILE A 72 -15.36 3.93 -5.58
CA ILE A 72 -16.36 3.52 -4.59
C ILE A 72 -16.70 2.06 -4.84
N THR A 73 -16.68 1.27 -3.77
CA THR A 73 -17.06 -0.15 -3.78
C THR A 73 -18.16 -0.36 -2.76
N ALA A 74 -19.25 -1.02 -3.14
CA ALA A 74 -20.26 -1.48 -2.20
C ALA A 74 -20.17 -2.99 -2.02
N TYR A 75 -20.43 -3.43 -0.80
CA TYR A 75 -20.53 -4.82 -0.38
C TYR A 75 -21.93 -5.04 0.18
N TRP A 76 -22.60 -6.10 -0.27
CA TRP A 76 -23.96 -6.42 0.11
C TRP A 76 -24.14 -7.92 0.28
N PHE A 77 -25.25 -8.32 0.90
CA PHE A 77 -25.75 -9.69 0.84
C PHE A 77 -27.08 -9.72 0.11
N ASP A 78 -27.23 -10.67 -0.80
CA ASP A 78 -28.51 -11.02 -1.43
C ASP A 78 -28.85 -12.46 -1.07
N GLN A 79 -29.91 -12.66 -0.28
CA GLN A 79 -30.35 -13.99 0.19
C GLN A 79 -29.20 -14.84 0.81
N GLY A 80 -28.29 -14.19 1.53
CA GLY A 80 -27.14 -14.83 2.17
C GLY A 80 -25.93 -15.06 1.26
N ALA A 81 -26.00 -14.71 -0.03
CA ALA A 81 -24.85 -14.68 -0.93
C ALA A 81 -24.16 -13.31 -0.88
N PRO A 82 -22.84 -13.24 -0.61
CA PRO A 82 -22.12 -11.98 -0.62
C PRO A 82 -21.92 -11.48 -2.05
N GLY A 83 -22.10 -10.18 -2.24
CA GLY A 83 -21.84 -9.47 -3.50
C GLY A 83 -20.95 -8.25 -3.27
N ALA A 84 -20.16 -7.90 -4.29
CA ALA A 84 -19.34 -6.70 -4.27
C ALA A 84 -19.15 -6.13 -5.68
N ALA A 85 -19.28 -4.81 -5.82
CA ALA A 85 -19.15 -4.12 -7.10
C ALA A 85 -18.55 -2.73 -6.94
N VAL A 86 -17.83 -2.30 -7.97
CA VAL A 86 -17.44 -0.90 -8.15
C VAL A 86 -18.68 -0.12 -8.57
N ILE A 87 -18.97 0.96 -7.85
CA ILE A 87 -20.22 1.71 -7.97
C ILE A 87 -20.01 2.98 -8.80
N ASN A 88 -20.96 3.27 -9.68
CA ASN A 88 -21.13 4.61 -10.23
C ASN A 88 -21.84 5.51 -9.21
N PRO A 89 -21.18 6.53 -8.64
CA PRO A 89 -21.77 7.38 -7.61
C PRO A 89 -22.95 8.22 -8.11
N ALA A 90 -23.08 8.42 -9.42
CA ALA A 90 -24.21 9.14 -10.00
C ALA A 90 -25.51 8.32 -9.92
N THR A 91 -25.43 6.99 -10.13
CA THR A 91 -26.62 6.12 -10.26
C THR A 91 -26.80 5.14 -9.11
N GLY A 92 -25.73 4.79 -8.38
CA GLY A 92 -25.73 3.72 -7.39
C GLY A 92 -25.50 2.31 -7.98
N GLU A 93 -25.41 2.20 -9.31
CA GLU A 93 -25.27 0.91 -10.00
C GLU A 93 -23.83 0.40 -10.04
N GLY A 94 -23.67 -0.92 -10.02
CA GLY A 94 -22.38 -1.58 -10.23
C GLY A 94 -21.92 -1.50 -11.70
N VAL A 95 -20.71 -0.96 -11.92
CA VAL A 95 -20.10 -0.82 -13.26
C VAL A 95 -18.98 -1.83 -13.53
N ALA A 96 -18.42 -2.43 -12.48
CA ALA A 96 -17.37 -3.44 -12.59
C ALA A 96 -17.34 -4.33 -11.35
N SER A 97 -16.70 -5.50 -11.45
CA SER A 97 -16.41 -6.34 -10.29
C SER A 97 -15.48 -5.62 -9.31
N ALA A 98 -15.73 -5.78 -8.01
CA ALA A 98 -14.84 -5.29 -6.96
C ALA A 98 -13.53 -6.07 -6.84
N ASP A 99 -13.48 -7.29 -7.37
CA ASP A 99 -12.37 -8.21 -7.18
C ASP A 99 -11.15 -7.81 -8.02
N PRO A 100 -9.94 -7.84 -7.43
CA PRO A 100 -8.71 -7.65 -8.18
C PRO A 100 -8.56 -8.72 -9.27
N ASN A 101 -8.09 -8.28 -10.43
CA ASN A 101 -7.84 -9.20 -11.55
C ASN A 101 -6.72 -10.21 -11.20
N GLN A 102 -6.61 -11.28 -11.99
CA GLN A 102 -5.66 -12.36 -11.73
C GLN A 102 -4.19 -11.91 -11.71
N ALA A 103 -3.82 -10.96 -12.58
CA ALA A 103 -2.46 -10.44 -12.66
C ALA A 103 -2.10 -9.60 -11.43
N GLU A 104 -3.01 -8.74 -10.97
CA GLU A 104 -2.85 -7.95 -9.76
C GLU A 104 -2.71 -8.83 -8.51
N ARG A 105 -3.54 -9.88 -8.39
CA ARG A 105 -3.41 -10.87 -7.30
C ARG A 105 -2.08 -11.61 -7.35
N TRP A 106 -1.67 -12.05 -8.54
CA TRP A 106 -0.40 -12.74 -8.73
C TRP A 106 0.79 -11.85 -8.36
N LEU A 107 0.82 -10.60 -8.84
CA LEU A 107 1.86 -9.63 -8.52
C LEU A 107 1.89 -9.29 -7.03
N THR A 108 0.73 -9.13 -6.41
CA THR A 108 0.61 -8.85 -4.96
C THR A 108 1.17 -9.99 -4.14
N ASN A 109 0.86 -11.24 -4.49
CA ASN A 109 1.38 -12.43 -3.80
C ASN A 109 2.89 -12.61 -4.01
N LEU A 110 3.42 -12.32 -5.20
CA LEU A 110 4.86 -12.28 -5.44
C LEU A 110 5.53 -11.22 -4.56
N HIS A 111 5.04 -9.99 -4.60
CA HIS A 111 5.68 -8.84 -3.95
C HIS A 111 5.62 -8.92 -2.41
N ARG A 112 4.47 -9.35 -1.87
CA ARG A 112 4.22 -9.33 -0.42
C ARG A 112 4.74 -10.58 0.28
N SER A 113 4.69 -11.74 -0.37
CA SER A 113 5.00 -13.02 0.28
C SER A 113 5.83 -13.97 -0.58
N LEU A 114 6.26 -13.60 -1.78
CA LEU A 114 6.97 -14.50 -2.70
C LEU A 114 6.20 -15.81 -2.95
N PHE A 115 4.86 -15.77 -2.88
CA PHE A 115 3.96 -16.94 -2.91
C PHE A 115 4.08 -17.93 -1.74
N LEU A 116 4.77 -17.57 -0.66
CA LEU A 116 5.03 -18.44 0.50
C LEU A 116 4.13 -18.13 1.72
N GLY A 117 3.04 -17.40 1.52
CA GLY A 117 2.13 -17.00 2.61
C GLY A 117 2.85 -16.26 3.74
N ASP A 118 2.59 -16.63 4.98
CA ASP A 118 3.19 -15.99 6.15
C ASP A 118 4.69 -16.23 6.28
N GLY A 119 5.18 -17.42 5.91
CA GLY A 119 6.61 -17.70 5.86
C GLY A 119 7.33 -16.76 4.88
N GLY A 120 6.67 -16.45 3.77
CA GLY A 120 7.08 -15.44 2.81
C GLY A 120 7.16 -14.03 3.39
N ARG A 121 6.15 -13.62 4.15
CA ARG A 121 6.12 -12.31 4.82
C ARG A 121 7.25 -12.17 5.83
N ILE A 122 7.54 -13.22 6.60
CA ILE A 122 8.67 -13.25 7.54
C ILE A 122 10.00 -13.19 6.80
N ALA A 123 10.16 -13.96 5.70
CA ALA A 123 11.36 -13.92 4.88
C ALA A 123 11.60 -12.53 4.27
N MET A 124 10.53 -11.89 3.80
CA MET A 124 10.54 -10.51 3.29
C MET A 124 10.95 -9.50 4.36
N ALA A 125 10.44 -9.65 5.58
CA ALA A 125 10.83 -8.83 6.72
C ALA A 125 12.32 -8.98 7.08
N ALA A 126 12.82 -10.21 7.12
CA ALA A 126 14.23 -10.49 7.33
C ALA A 126 15.09 -9.91 6.20
N GLY A 127 14.64 -10.03 4.95
CA GLY A 127 15.25 -9.41 3.78
C GLY A 127 15.32 -7.89 3.89
N ALA A 128 14.23 -7.24 4.34
CA ALA A 128 14.19 -5.79 4.57
C ALA A 128 15.18 -5.37 5.68
N ALA A 129 15.24 -6.10 6.80
CA ALA A 129 16.22 -5.83 7.86
C ALA A 129 17.66 -5.98 7.36
N ALA A 130 17.96 -7.05 6.62
CA ALA A 130 19.27 -7.26 6.01
C ALA A 130 19.62 -6.14 5.01
N MET A 131 18.64 -5.70 4.20
CA MET A 131 18.81 -4.57 3.27
C MET A 131 19.09 -3.25 3.98
N LEU A 132 18.44 -2.98 5.10
CA LEU A 132 18.71 -1.79 5.90
C LEU A 132 20.15 -1.80 6.43
N ILE A 133 20.58 -2.92 7.01
CA ILE A 133 21.97 -3.11 7.51
C ILE A 133 22.99 -2.97 6.36
N LEU A 134 22.71 -3.57 5.19
CA LEU A 134 23.56 -3.44 4.02
C LEU A 134 23.63 -2.00 3.52
N SER A 135 22.52 -1.28 3.49
CA SER A 135 22.46 0.11 3.03
C SER A 135 23.25 1.04 3.96
N LEU A 136 23.07 0.89 5.28
CA LEU A 136 23.82 1.65 6.29
C LEU A 136 25.32 1.31 6.24
N SER A 137 25.68 0.03 6.18
CA SER A 137 27.08 -0.37 6.06
C SER A 137 27.72 0.12 4.75
N GLY A 138 26.99 0.04 3.63
CA GLY A 138 27.41 0.59 2.33
C GLY A 138 27.67 2.09 2.41
N ALA A 139 26.77 2.83 3.06
CA ALA A 139 26.96 4.27 3.27
C ALA A 139 28.22 4.59 4.08
N THR A 140 28.48 3.85 5.16
CA THR A 140 29.72 4.04 5.94
C THR A 140 30.97 3.73 5.11
N LEU A 141 30.92 2.72 4.22
CA LEU A 141 32.03 2.38 3.32
C LEU A 141 32.26 3.46 2.26
N VAL A 142 31.19 4.04 1.71
CA VAL A 142 31.28 5.18 0.79
C VAL A 142 31.89 6.39 1.49
N ALA A 143 31.38 6.76 2.68
CA ALA A 143 31.91 7.87 3.47
C ALA A 143 33.41 7.70 3.76
N ARG A 144 33.84 6.49 4.14
CA ARG A 144 35.27 6.19 4.35
C ARG A 144 36.09 6.30 3.08
N ARG A 145 35.55 5.89 1.93
CA ARG A 145 36.27 5.97 0.64
C ARG A 145 36.50 7.41 0.19
N VAL A 146 35.58 8.33 0.48
CA VAL A 146 35.63 9.72 0.00
C VAL A 146 36.29 10.67 1.02
N GLY A 147 36.67 10.15 2.20
CA GLY A 147 37.31 10.93 3.25
C GLY A 147 36.34 11.67 4.18
N GLY A 148 35.11 11.15 4.35
CA GLY A 148 34.12 11.61 5.32
C GLY A 148 32.78 12.03 4.70
N TRP A 149 31.75 12.15 5.55
CA TRP A 149 30.38 12.51 5.13
C TRP A 149 30.29 13.88 4.45
N ARG A 150 31.13 14.84 4.86
CA ARG A 150 31.21 16.17 4.22
C ARG A 150 31.67 16.12 2.76
N ARG A 151 32.33 15.03 2.35
CA ARG A 151 32.86 14.83 1.00
C ARG A 151 32.00 13.84 0.20
N TRP A 152 30.75 13.62 0.61
CA TRP A 152 29.86 12.62 0.01
C TRP A 152 29.77 12.73 -1.52
N PHE A 153 29.71 13.94 -2.06
CA PHE A 153 29.63 14.19 -3.51
C PHE A 153 30.97 14.55 -4.16
N SER A 154 32.11 14.31 -3.49
CA SER A 154 33.42 14.60 -4.08
C SER A 154 33.69 13.72 -5.32
N PRO A 155 34.52 14.20 -6.27
CA PRO A 155 34.95 13.40 -7.41
C PRO A 155 35.59 12.07 -6.97
N LEU A 156 35.26 10.99 -7.68
CA LEU A 156 35.77 9.65 -7.40
C LEU A 156 36.94 9.31 -8.33
N ARG A 157 37.99 8.74 -7.75
CA ARG A 157 39.16 8.22 -8.48
C ARG A 157 39.21 6.70 -8.38
N GLY A 158 39.86 6.07 -9.36
CA GLY A 158 40.11 4.63 -9.43
C GLY A 158 39.34 3.90 -10.53
N PRO A 159 39.33 2.56 -10.50
CA PRO A 159 38.77 1.71 -11.55
C PRO A 159 37.28 1.99 -11.79
N LEU A 160 36.85 1.89 -13.06
CA LEU A 160 35.51 2.26 -13.53
C LEU A 160 34.38 1.51 -12.79
N ALA A 161 34.47 0.19 -12.65
CA ALA A 161 33.44 -0.60 -11.95
C ALA A 161 33.26 -0.15 -10.50
N GLY A 162 34.37 0.07 -9.78
CA GLY A 162 34.33 0.57 -8.41
C GLY A 162 33.81 2.00 -8.32
N ARG A 163 34.08 2.84 -9.32
CA ARG A 163 33.54 4.21 -9.39
C ARG A 163 32.02 4.19 -9.60
N LEU A 164 31.54 3.49 -10.62
CA LEU A 164 30.10 3.38 -10.94
C LEU A 164 29.29 2.84 -9.76
N HIS A 165 29.77 1.77 -9.11
CA HIS A 165 29.09 1.22 -7.93
C HIS A 165 28.92 2.27 -6.83
N VAL A 166 29.93 3.11 -6.58
CA VAL A 166 29.85 4.16 -5.54
C VAL A 166 28.99 5.34 -5.99
N GLU A 167 29.04 5.74 -7.27
CA GLU A 167 28.17 6.79 -7.80
C GLU A 167 26.70 6.41 -7.66
N ILE A 168 26.34 5.18 -8.08
CA ILE A 168 24.99 4.64 -7.93
C ILE A 168 24.63 4.51 -6.45
N ALA A 169 25.52 3.97 -5.62
CA ALA A 169 25.25 3.76 -4.19
C ALA A 169 24.96 5.07 -3.44
N ARG A 170 25.61 6.18 -3.80
CA ARG A 170 25.39 7.49 -3.14
C ARG A 170 23.94 7.96 -3.22
N ILE A 171 23.25 7.63 -4.31
CA ILE A 171 21.85 7.99 -4.54
C ILE A 171 20.95 6.84 -4.05
N ALA A 172 21.29 5.60 -4.41
CA ALA A 172 20.49 4.42 -4.10
C ALA A 172 20.30 4.20 -2.60
N VAL A 173 21.29 4.51 -1.76
CA VAL A 173 21.18 4.35 -0.29
C VAL A 173 19.94 5.04 0.28
N ILE A 174 19.58 6.23 -0.22
CA ILE A 174 18.40 6.96 0.28
C ILE A 174 17.13 6.15 0.02
N GLY A 175 16.95 5.69 -1.23
CA GLY A 175 15.80 4.86 -1.62
C GLY A 175 15.80 3.50 -0.93
N LEU A 176 16.96 2.86 -0.75
CA LEU A 176 17.07 1.57 -0.09
C LEU A 176 16.78 1.64 1.41
N VAL A 177 17.26 2.68 2.10
CA VAL A 177 16.95 2.93 3.52
C VAL A 177 15.45 3.20 3.66
N LEU A 178 14.89 4.13 2.86
CA LEU A 178 13.47 4.44 2.90
C LEU A 178 12.61 3.18 2.64
N SER A 179 12.92 2.44 1.58
CA SER A 179 12.18 1.24 1.19
C SER A 179 12.26 0.14 2.25
N SER A 180 13.46 -0.15 2.77
CA SER A 180 13.62 -1.18 3.81
C SER A 180 12.96 -0.80 5.13
N THR A 181 13.06 0.48 5.54
CA THR A 181 12.35 0.97 6.73
C THR A 181 10.82 0.89 6.55
N THR A 182 10.29 1.29 5.39
CA THR A 182 8.86 1.17 5.09
C THR A 182 8.40 -0.29 5.08
N ALA A 183 9.18 -1.20 4.50
CA ALA A 183 8.86 -2.63 4.51
C ALA A 183 8.84 -3.22 5.93
N LEU A 184 9.78 -2.83 6.79
CA LEU A 184 9.78 -3.22 8.20
C LEU A 184 8.58 -2.64 8.95
N TRP A 185 8.24 -1.38 8.69
CA TRP A 185 7.08 -0.73 9.29
C TRP A 185 5.78 -1.44 8.89
N MET A 186 5.57 -1.68 7.59
CA MET A 186 4.39 -2.39 7.08
C MET A 186 4.30 -3.84 7.59
N THR A 187 5.45 -4.50 7.76
CA THR A 187 5.50 -5.82 8.39
C THR A 187 5.06 -5.72 9.85
N ALA A 188 5.60 -4.77 10.61
CA ALA A 188 5.25 -4.59 12.01
C ALA A 188 3.75 -4.30 12.18
N SER A 189 3.14 -3.48 11.30
CA SER A 189 1.68 -3.31 11.24
C SER A 189 0.92 -4.56 10.83
N THR A 190 1.47 -5.41 9.96
CA THR A 190 0.80 -6.66 9.53
C THR A 190 0.75 -7.72 10.63
N PHE A 191 1.67 -7.64 11.59
CA PHE A 191 1.76 -8.56 12.74
C PHE A 191 1.36 -7.88 14.07
N ASP A 192 0.59 -6.79 14.00
CA ASP A 192 0.05 -6.04 15.15
C ASP A 192 1.12 -5.64 16.19
N LEU A 193 2.37 -5.42 15.75
CA LEU A 193 3.48 -4.97 16.59
C LEU A 193 3.49 -3.45 16.77
N LEU A 194 2.73 -2.72 15.95
CA LEU A 194 2.54 -1.27 16.05
C LEU A 194 1.09 -0.98 16.42
N PRO A 195 0.82 0.11 17.16
CA PRO A 195 -0.56 0.53 17.42
C PRO A 195 -1.30 0.77 16.10
N ASP A 196 -2.43 0.10 15.92
CA ASP A 196 -3.26 0.30 14.74
C ASP A 196 -3.90 1.70 14.80
N GLY A 197 -3.41 2.61 13.95
CA GLY A 197 -4.01 3.94 13.79
C GLY A 197 -5.39 3.91 13.11
N GLY A 198 -5.85 2.72 12.71
CA GLY A 198 -7.21 2.47 12.25
C GLY A 198 -8.10 2.24 13.45
N VAL A 199 -8.51 3.32 14.12
CA VAL A 199 -9.64 3.27 15.02
C VAL A 199 -10.86 3.04 14.14
N LEU A 200 -11.22 1.77 13.88
CA LEU A 200 -12.65 1.46 13.79
C LEU A 200 -13.25 2.11 15.05
N PRO A 201 -14.20 3.05 14.92
CA PRO A 201 -14.83 3.62 16.10
C PRO A 201 -15.19 2.47 17.02
N ALA A 202 -14.81 2.57 18.31
CA ALA A 202 -15.17 1.54 19.26
C ALA A 202 -16.67 1.29 19.13
N ASP A 203 -17.06 0.02 19.04
CA ASP A 203 -18.48 -0.32 18.92
C ASP A 203 -19.24 0.44 20.03
N PRO A 204 -20.29 1.19 19.67
CA PRO A 204 -20.98 2.01 20.63
C PRO A 204 -21.49 1.12 21.76
N THR A 205 -21.15 1.49 23.01
CA THR A 205 -21.55 0.73 24.20
C THR A 205 -23.05 0.68 24.38
N GLU A 206 -23.77 1.61 23.76
CA GLU A 206 -25.23 1.65 23.67
C GLU A 206 -25.65 1.77 22.21
N VAL A 207 -26.49 0.83 21.76
CA VAL A 207 -27.15 0.87 20.44
C VAL A 207 -28.65 1.04 20.66
N SER A 208 -29.35 1.69 19.71
CA SER A 208 -30.80 1.94 19.81
C SER A 208 -31.64 0.65 19.86
N GLY A 209 -31.10 -0.49 19.42
CA GLY A 209 -31.85 -1.73 19.23
C GLY A 209 -32.82 -1.69 18.05
N GLU A 210 -32.90 -0.55 17.35
CA GLU A 210 -33.72 -0.35 16.16
C GLU A 210 -32.89 -0.58 14.90
N ILE A 211 -33.49 -1.23 13.90
CA ILE A 211 -32.89 -1.45 12.59
C ILE A 211 -33.59 -0.59 11.53
N GLY A 212 -32.90 -0.28 10.44
CA GLY A 212 -33.50 0.42 9.30
C GLY A 212 -33.71 1.93 9.51
N PHE A 213 -32.92 2.57 10.37
CA PHE A 213 -32.88 4.03 10.43
C PHE A 213 -32.48 4.60 9.06
N ALA A 214 -33.23 5.59 8.58
CA ALA A 214 -33.04 6.12 7.24
C ALA A 214 -31.70 6.88 7.13
N LEU A 215 -30.87 6.50 6.16
CA LEU A 215 -29.51 7.03 6.00
C LEU A 215 -29.52 8.53 5.66
N ASP A 216 -30.54 8.98 4.94
CA ASP A 216 -30.84 10.38 4.62
C ASP A 216 -31.23 11.24 5.83
N GLN A 217 -31.48 10.63 7.00
CA GLN A 217 -31.75 11.35 8.25
C GLN A 217 -30.55 11.37 9.19
N MET A 218 -29.46 10.67 8.85
CA MET A 218 -28.24 10.66 9.65
C MET A 218 -27.45 11.95 9.41
N ALA A 219 -27.47 12.87 10.39
CA ALA A 219 -26.81 14.17 10.30
C ALA A 219 -25.34 14.08 9.87
N THR A 220 -24.60 13.09 10.38
CA THR A 220 -23.21 12.83 9.99
C THR A 220 -23.09 12.52 8.50
N LEU A 221 -23.95 11.65 7.95
CA LEU A 221 -23.88 11.26 6.54
C LEU A 221 -24.32 12.39 5.59
N LEU A 222 -25.28 13.21 6.04
CA LEU A 222 -25.73 14.40 5.32
C LEU A 222 -24.66 15.48 5.21
N GLN A 223 -23.84 15.65 6.25
CA GLN A 223 -22.82 16.70 6.30
C GLN A 223 -21.47 16.23 5.76
N THR A 224 -21.22 14.92 5.71
CA THR A 224 -19.95 14.37 5.23
C THR A 224 -19.93 14.31 3.70
N PRO A 225 -19.00 15.01 3.02
CA PRO A 225 -18.79 14.84 1.59
C PRO A 225 -18.24 13.45 1.29
N VAL A 226 -18.64 12.83 0.18
CA VAL A 226 -18.09 11.53 -0.27
C VAL A 226 -16.57 11.57 -0.44
N ALA A 227 -16.00 12.74 -0.75
CA ALA A 227 -14.56 12.92 -0.85
C ALA A 227 -13.81 12.66 0.49
N GLU A 228 -14.50 12.80 1.62
CA GLU A 228 -13.98 12.59 2.97
C GLU A 228 -14.31 11.20 3.54
N LEU A 229 -15.11 10.40 2.82
CA LEU A 229 -15.39 9.02 3.18
C LEU A 229 -14.08 8.20 3.18
N ARG A 230 -13.80 7.55 4.31
CA ARG A 230 -12.62 6.69 4.54
C ARG A 230 -13.05 5.28 4.89
#